data_AF-A0AAV5FK19-F1
#
_entry.id   AF-A0AAV5FK19-F1
#
_cell.length_a   1.000
_cell.length_b   1.000
_cell.length_c   1.000
_cell.angle_alpha   90.00
_cell.angle_beta   90.00
_cell.angle_gamma   90.00
#
_symmetry.space_group_name_H-M   'P 1'
#
loop_
_entity.id
_entity.type
_entity.pdbx_description
1 polymer ?
#
loop_
_entity_poly.entity_id
_entity_poly.type
_entity_poly.pdbx_seq_one_letter_code
_entity_poly.pdbx_strand_id
1 'polypeptide(L)'
;MGIDLVAGGRNKKTKRTAPKSDDVYLKLLVKVRPGPASFSSLVIVLAAVDLPVLGFGCVDVVMVMCSAGLQLYRFLVRRTKSNFNAVILKRLFMSKTNRPPISLRRLSKFMAGKEEKNIAVIVGTVTDDKRIQEIPAMKVTALRFTETARARILKAGGECLTFDQLALRAPLGENTILLRGPKNAREAVKHFGKAPGVPHSHTKPYVRSKGRKFERLGEGETAVDSRSKLVLFVVVAIKVVQ
;
A
#
# COMPACT_ATOMS: atom_id res chain seq x y z
N MET A 1 21.27 42.03 7.54
CA MET A 1 20.93 40.96 8.49
C MET A 1 20.92 39.63 7.73
N GLY A 2 22.05 38.96 7.59
CA GLY A 2 22.12 37.62 6.99
C GLY A 2 21.63 36.59 8.00
N ILE A 3 20.73 35.70 7.61
CA ILE A 3 20.30 34.60 8.49
C ILE A 3 21.30 33.45 8.29
N ASP A 4 22.09 33.14 9.32
CA ASP A 4 22.94 31.96 9.35
C ASP A 4 22.05 30.70 9.41
N LEU A 5 21.78 30.11 8.25
CA LEU A 5 21.05 28.86 8.12
C LEU A 5 22.05 27.71 7.98
N VAL A 6 22.35 27.03 9.09
CA VAL A 6 23.25 25.85 9.15
C VAL A 6 22.82 24.73 8.18
N ALA A 7 21.51 24.59 7.90
CA ALA A 7 20.95 23.68 6.89
C ALA A 7 19.46 23.98 6.58
N GLY A 8 19.05 25.25 6.46
CA GLY A 8 17.63 25.64 6.66
C GLY A 8 16.90 26.33 5.50
N GLY A 9 17.40 26.25 4.26
CA GLY A 9 16.75 26.85 3.08
C GLY A 9 15.42 26.20 2.66
N ARG A 10 15.08 26.23 1.36
CA ARG A 10 13.82 25.67 0.81
C ARG A 10 13.67 24.17 1.16
N ASN A 11 12.75 23.84 2.06
CA ASN A 11 12.45 22.46 2.45
C ASN A 11 11.65 21.73 1.36
N LYS A 12 12.35 20.90 0.57
CA LYS A 12 11.74 20.12 -0.53
C LYS A 12 10.99 18.90 0.03
N LYS A 13 9.66 18.89 -0.13
CA LYS A 13 8.83 17.72 0.21
C LYS A 13 8.93 16.66 -0.89
N THR A 14 9.54 15.51 -0.60
CA THR A 14 9.72 14.38 -1.54
C THR A 14 8.49 13.46 -1.65
N LYS A 15 7.33 13.86 -1.11
CA LYS A 15 6.09 13.07 -1.10
C LYS A 15 5.16 13.44 -2.24
N ARG A 16 4.41 12.45 -2.73
CA ARG A 16 3.37 12.68 -3.75
C ARG A 16 2.17 13.43 -3.15
N THR A 17 1.69 14.42 -3.88
CA THR A 17 0.49 15.22 -3.57
C THR A 17 -0.72 14.83 -4.42
N ALA A 18 -0.50 14.15 -5.54
CA ALA A 18 -1.51 13.65 -6.46
C ALA A 18 -1.10 12.28 -7.01
N PRO A 19 -2.06 11.44 -7.46
CA PRO A 19 -1.73 10.20 -8.15
C PRO A 19 -1.22 10.52 -9.56
N LYS A 20 -0.27 9.74 -10.07
CA LYS A 20 0.22 9.85 -11.46
C LYS A 20 -0.69 9.19 -12.50
N SER A 21 -1.68 8.40 -12.05
CA SER A 21 -2.51 7.56 -12.94
C SER A 21 -3.63 8.34 -13.59
N ASP A 22 -4.00 7.95 -14.81
CA ASP A 22 -5.10 8.58 -15.55
C ASP A 22 -6.49 7.98 -15.32
N ASP A 23 -6.57 6.87 -14.57
CA ASP A 23 -7.82 6.22 -14.16
C ASP A 23 -8.80 7.22 -13.53
N VAL A 24 -9.96 7.39 -14.18
CA VAL A 24 -11.00 8.35 -13.81
C VAL A 24 -11.57 8.03 -12.43
N TYR A 25 -11.79 6.75 -12.10
CA TYR A 25 -12.34 6.34 -10.80
C TYR A 25 -11.38 6.61 -9.66
N LEU A 26 -10.08 6.37 -9.89
CA LEU A 26 -9.06 6.70 -8.90
C LEU A 26 -8.94 8.22 -8.73
N LYS A 27 -9.09 8.99 -9.82
CA LYS A 27 -9.17 10.46 -9.75
C LYS A 27 -10.42 10.88 -8.95
N LEU A 28 -11.61 10.34 -9.17
CA LEU A 28 -12.83 10.69 -8.42
C LEU A 28 -12.73 10.35 -6.91
N LEU A 29 -12.05 9.26 -6.57
CA LEU A 29 -11.78 8.94 -5.17
C LEU A 29 -10.88 9.98 -4.47
N VAL A 30 -10.09 10.74 -5.23
CA VAL A 30 -8.87 11.41 -4.74
C VAL A 30 -8.69 12.88 -5.15
N LYS A 31 -9.34 13.38 -6.22
CA LYS A 31 -8.82 14.38 -7.18
C LYS A 31 -8.12 15.59 -6.54
N VAL A 32 -7.03 16.03 -7.17
CA VAL A 32 -6.49 17.40 -7.13
C VAL A 32 -6.90 18.01 -8.46
N ARG A 33 -7.46 19.23 -8.51
CA ARG A 33 -7.30 20.02 -9.74
C ARG A 33 -5.93 20.71 -9.68
N PRO A 34 -5.01 20.49 -10.64
CA PRO A 34 -3.90 21.39 -10.86
C PRO A 34 -4.43 22.63 -11.60
N GLY A 35 -4.05 23.82 -11.15
CA GLY A 35 -4.19 25.07 -11.90
C GLY A 35 -5.54 25.81 -11.74
N PRO A 36 -5.52 27.12 -11.44
CA PRO A 36 -6.69 27.98 -11.60
C PRO A 36 -6.87 28.26 -13.10
N ALA A 37 -7.76 27.53 -13.76
CA ALA A 37 -8.35 28.02 -14.99
C ALA A 37 -9.61 28.80 -14.59
N SER A 38 -9.53 30.12 -14.72
CA SER A 38 -10.61 31.07 -14.97
C SER A 38 -12.03 30.47 -14.97
N PHE A 39 -12.71 30.58 -13.83
CA PHE A 39 -14.18 30.61 -13.77
C PHE A 39 -14.59 31.97 -13.22
N SER A 40 -14.15 33.02 -13.91
CA SER A 40 -14.90 34.28 -13.95
C SER A 40 -16.10 34.05 -14.87
N SER A 41 -17.24 34.64 -14.50
CA SER A 41 -18.48 34.70 -15.30
C SER A 41 -19.17 33.36 -15.60
N LEU A 42 -20.01 32.92 -14.66
CA LEU A 42 -21.44 32.69 -14.95
C LEU A 42 -22.21 32.46 -13.64
N VAL A 43 -23.02 33.48 -13.33
CA VAL A 43 -24.32 33.45 -12.64
C VAL A 43 -24.34 33.07 -11.16
N ILE A 44 -24.53 34.08 -10.32
CA ILE A 44 -25.82 34.31 -9.63
C ILE A 44 -25.92 35.83 -9.42
N VAL A 45 -26.79 36.47 -10.21
CA VAL A 45 -27.40 37.75 -9.83
C VAL A 45 -28.35 37.40 -8.70
N LEU A 46 -28.00 37.81 -7.49
CA LEU A 46 -28.90 37.79 -6.35
C LEU A 46 -29.86 38.98 -6.53
N ALA A 47 -30.95 38.78 -7.28
CA ALA A 47 -32.05 39.72 -7.29
C ALA A 47 -32.93 39.41 -6.08
N ALA A 48 -32.96 40.38 -5.17
CA ALA A 48 -33.84 40.47 -4.02
C ALA A 48 -35.32 40.26 -4.41
N VAL A 49 -36.04 39.46 -3.63
CA VAL A 49 -37.39 39.82 -3.17
C VAL A 49 -37.60 39.23 -1.78
N ASP A 50 -37.89 40.11 -0.84
CA ASP A 50 -38.27 39.86 0.54
C ASP A 50 -39.46 38.91 0.69
N LEU A 51 -39.36 37.98 1.64
CA LEU A 51 -40.50 37.33 2.30
C LEU A 51 -40.11 37.05 3.76
N PRO A 52 -40.69 37.78 4.74
CA PRO A 52 -40.45 37.54 6.15
C PRO A 52 -41.45 36.52 6.72
N VAL A 53 -41.07 35.98 7.89
CA VAL A 53 -41.85 35.24 8.90
C VAL A 53 -42.49 33.90 8.52
N LEU A 54 -41.82 32.81 8.92
CA LEU A 54 -42.33 31.85 9.92
C LEU A 54 -41.19 30.92 10.34
N GLY A 55 -40.99 30.79 11.66
CA GLY A 55 -39.95 29.97 12.24
C GLY A 55 -40.17 28.48 11.97
N PHE A 56 -39.20 27.85 11.33
CA PHE A 56 -38.92 26.43 11.43
C PHE A 56 -37.40 26.22 11.47
N GLY A 57 -36.98 25.29 12.31
CA GLY A 57 -35.64 25.19 12.88
C GLY A 57 -34.47 25.07 11.92
N CYS A 58 -33.31 25.39 12.49
CA CYS A 58 -31.96 25.17 11.99
C CYS A 58 -31.75 23.77 11.40
N VAL A 59 -31.97 23.57 10.10
CA VAL A 59 -31.25 22.54 9.33
C VAL A 59 -31.15 22.80 7.83
N ASP A 60 -31.74 23.85 7.26
CA ASP A 60 -31.78 23.96 5.79
C ASP A 60 -31.20 25.28 5.28
N VAL A 61 -29.90 25.51 5.55
CA VAL A 61 -29.10 26.30 4.60
C VAL A 61 -28.50 25.32 3.61
N VAL A 62 -29.33 25.04 2.61
CA VAL A 62 -28.99 24.64 1.25
C VAL A 62 -27.49 24.71 1.03
N MET A 63 -26.86 23.53 1.13
CA MET A 63 -25.48 23.29 0.80
C MET A 63 -25.30 23.68 -0.67
N VAL A 64 -24.97 24.95 -0.90
CA VAL A 64 -24.77 25.56 -2.21
C VAL A 64 -24.04 24.56 -3.09
N MET A 65 -24.70 24.16 -4.16
CA MET A 65 -24.18 23.30 -5.21
C MET A 65 -23.03 24.00 -5.92
N CYS A 66 -21.89 24.14 -5.25
CA CYS A 66 -20.64 24.56 -5.85
C CYS A 66 -20.02 23.31 -6.48
N SER A 67 -20.55 22.91 -7.64
CA SER A 67 -19.91 22.07 -8.68
C SER A 67 -18.78 21.15 -8.19
N ALA A 68 -19.11 20.24 -7.26
CA ALA A 68 -18.13 19.38 -6.63
C ALA A 68 -17.80 18.22 -7.58
N GLY A 69 -16.78 18.41 -8.43
CA GLY A 69 -16.03 17.28 -8.96
C GLY A 69 -15.51 16.46 -7.77
N LEU A 70 -16.23 15.38 -7.43
CA LEU A 70 -16.12 14.64 -6.18
C LEU A 70 -14.68 14.23 -5.89
N GLN A 71 -14.22 14.56 -4.69
CA GLN A 71 -12.89 14.26 -4.13
C GLN A 71 -13.08 13.62 -2.75
N LEU A 72 -13.59 12.39 -2.72
CA LEU A 72 -14.16 11.79 -1.51
C LEU A 72 -13.18 11.76 -0.32
N TYR A 73 -12.02 11.14 -0.46
CA TYR A 73 -11.08 10.99 0.66
C TYR A 73 -10.33 12.27 1.03
N ARG A 74 -10.20 13.20 0.09
CA ARG A 74 -9.63 14.54 0.40
C ARG A 74 -10.58 15.36 1.25
N PHE A 75 -11.87 15.32 0.90
CA PHE A 75 -12.90 15.99 1.66
C PHE A 75 -12.99 15.43 3.07
N LEU A 76 -13.06 14.09 3.19
CA LEU A 76 -13.10 13.40 4.49
C LEU A 76 -11.93 13.81 5.38
N VAL A 77 -10.68 13.76 4.88
CA VAL A 77 -9.49 14.13 5.68
C VAL A 77 -9.55 15.57 6.19
N ARG A 78 -10.06 16.50 5.38
CA ARG A 78 -10.15 17.92 5.77
C ARG A 78 -11.23 18.17 6.83
N ARG A 79 -12.33 17.41 6.79
CA ARG A 79 -13.48 17.62 7.68
C ARG A 79 -13.41 16.80 8.96
N THR A 80 -12.99 15.53 8.90
CA THR A 80 -13.09 14.60 10.04
C THR A 80 -11.81 14.46 10.88
N LYS A 81 -10.67 14.99 10.41
CA LYS A 81 -9.35 14.91 11.10
C LYS A 81 -8.90 13.49 11.49
N SER A 82 -9.48 12.44 10.93
CA SER A 82 -9.14 11.04 11.23
C SER A 82 -7.80 10.62 10.60
N ASN A 83 -6.91 10.05 11.43
CA ASN A 83 -5.60 9.55 10.99
C ASN A 83 -5.72 8.41 9.96
N PHE A 84 -6.77 7.58 10.08
CA PHE A 84 -7.06 6.49 9.16
C PHE A 84 -7.23 6.98 7.72
N ASN A 85 -8.11 7.97 7.51
CA ASN A 85 -8.35 8.55 6.19
C ASN A 85 -7.11 9.24 5.62
N ALA A 86 -6.30 9.88 6.47
CA ALA A 86 -5.04 10.48 6.05
C ALA A 86 -4.06 9.43 5.51
N VAL A 87 -4.04 8.21 6.10
CA VAL A 87 -3.23 7.10 5.62
C VAL A 87 -3.79 6.52 4.31
N ILE A 88 -5.11 6.36 4.17
CA ILE A 88 -5.73 5.89 2.92
C ILE A 88 -5.39 6.85 1.77
N LEU A 89 -5.59 8.15 1.96
CA LEU A 89 -5.30 9.16 0.95
C LEU A 89 -3.84 9.09 0.50
N LYS A 90 -2.89 8.98 1.45
CA LYS A 90 -1.47 8.80 1.14
C LYS A 90 -1.22 7.54 0.32
N ARG A 91 -1.90 6.43 0.62
CA ARG A 91 -1.75 5.15 -0.10
C ARG A 91 -2.37 5.19 -1.49
N LEU A 92 -3.46 5.92 -1.70
CA LEU A 92 -4.07 6.11 -3.02
C LEU A 92 -3.16 6.87 -3.99
N PHE A 93 -2.33 7.80 -3.50
CA PHE A 93 -1.31 8.50 -4.31
C PHE A 93 -0.11 7.61 -4.71
N MET A 94 0.07 6.47 -4.05
CA MET A 94 1.23 5.60 -4.28
C MET A 94 1.19 4.92 -5.65
N SER A 95 2.37 4.63 -6.19
CA SER A 95 2.53 3.81 -7.39
C SER A 95 2.03 2.38 -7.16
N LYS A 96 1.74 1.66 -8.25
CA LYS A 96 1.34 0.24 -8.20
C LYS A 96 2.36 -0.64 -7.45
N THR A 97 3.66 -0.38 -7.63
CA THR A 97 4.74 -1.09 -6.92
C THR A 97 4.67 -0.95 -5.40
N ASN A 98 4.11 0.15 -4.90
CA ASN A 98 3.92 0.44 -3.47
C ASN A 98 2.54 0.02 -2.96
N ARG A 99 1.67 -0.49 -3.84
CA ARG A 99 0.36 -1.09 -3.56
C ARG A 99 0.40 -2.59 -3.90
N PRO A 100 1.16 -3.41 -3.15
CA PRO A 100 1.30 -4.83 -3.45
C PRO A 100 -0.03 -5.57 -3.28
N PRO A 101 -0.28 -6.63 -4.08
CA PRO A 101 -1.44 -7.49 -3.90
C PRO A 101 -1.40 -8.21 -2.55
N ILE A 102 -2.58 -8.54 -2.02
CA ILE A 102 -2.72 -9.39 -0.84
C ILE A 102 -3.50 -10.65 -1.20
N SER A 103 -3.03 -11.80 -0.70
CA SER A 103 -3.70 -13.08 -0.92
C SER A 103 -4.73 -13.36 0.18
N LEU A 104 -5.77 -14.12 -0.15
CA LEU A 104 -6.79 -14.56 0.82
C LEU A 104 -6.17 -15.27 2.04
N ARG A 105 -5.09 -16.05 1.83
CA ARG A 105 -4.32 -16.67 2.93
C ARG A 105 -3.79 -15.69 3.95
N ARG A 106 -3.28 -14.55 3.50
CA ARG A 106 -2.80 -13.53 4.44
C ARG A 106 -3.96 -12.82 5.11
N LEU A 107 -5.06 -12.60 4.39
CA LEU A 107 -6.25 -11.96 4.96
C LEU A 107 -6.86 -12.79 6.08
N SER A 108 -7.10 -14.08 5.86
CA SER A 108 -7.63 -14.99 6.88
C SER A 108 -6.72 -15.02 8.14
N LYS A 109 -5.39 -15.08 7.95
CA LYS A 109 -4.45 -15.02 9.09
C LYS A 109 -4.52 -13.73 9.90
N PHE A 110 -4.72 -12.58 9.26
CA PHE A 110 -4.81 -11.30 9.96
C PHE A 110 -6.18 -11.05 10.58
N MET A 111 -7.22 -11.71 10.06
CA MET A 111 -8.58 -11.59 10.57
C MET A 111 -8.93 -12.62 11.64
N ALA A 112 -8.15 -13.69 11.80
CA ALA A 112 -8.30 -14.64 12.90
C ALA A 112 -8.48 -13.93 14.26
N GLY A 113 -9.62 -14.17 14.90
CA GLY A 113 -10.00 -13.58 16.20
C GLY A 113 -10.59 -12.17 16.16
N LYS A 114 -10.84 -11.59 14.97
CA LYS A 114 -11.33 -10.21 14.79
C LYS A 114 -12.45 -10.09 13.73
N GLU A 115 -13.03 -11.22 13.35
CA GLU A 115 -13.80 -11.40 12.10
C GLU A 115 -15.17 -10.74 12.13
N GLU A 116 -15.82 -10.69 13.30
CA GLU A 116 -17.25 -10.36 13.40
C GLU A 116 -17.54 -8.86 13.26
N LYS A 117 -16.65 -8.02 13.79
CA LYS A 117 -16.91 -6.57 13.91
C LYS A 117 -16.12 -5.75 12.91
N ASN A 118 -14.98 -6.25 12.43
CA ASN A 118 -14.00 -5.44 11.74
C ASN A 118 -14.00 -5.64 10.22
N ILE A 119 -13.90 -4.53 9.50
CA ILE A 119 -13.74 -4.53 8.03
C ILE A 119 -12.24 -4.51 7.70
N ALA A 120 -11.78 -5.46 6.88
CA ALA A 120 -10.42 -5.43 6.35
C ALA A 120 -10.30 -4.48 5.17
N VAL A 121 -9.47 -3.45 5.30
CA VAL A 121 -9.29 -2.41 4.28
C VAL A 121 -7.93 -2.53 3.63
N ILE A 122 -7.92 -2.72 2.30
CA ILE A 122 -6.69 -2.91 1.51
C ILE A 122 -6.65 -1.91 0.36
N VAL A 123 -5.65 -1.02 0.41
CA VAL A 123 -5.37 -0.13 -0.72
C VAL A 123 -4.49 -0.86 -1.74
N GLY A 124 -5.10 -1.79 -2.48
CA GLY A 124 -4.43 -2.69 -3.41
C GLY A 124 -5.41 -3.69 -4.03
N THR A 125 -4.88 -4.74 -4.65
CA THR A 125 -5.67 -5.82 -5.25
C THR A 125 -5.73 -7.03 -4.32
N VAL A 126 -6.90 -7.68 -4.22
CA VAL A 126 -7.06 -8.95 -3.50
C VAL A 126 -7.03 -10.11 -4.50
N THR A 127 -6.12 -11.04 -4.27
CA THR A 127 -5.87 -12.20 -5.14
C THR A 127 -6.30 -13.49 -4.45
N ASP A 128 -6.86 -14.41 -5.23
CA ASP A 128 -7.18 -15.75 -4.76
C ASP A 128 -5.93 -16.56 -4.40
N ASP A 129 -6.09 -17.53 -3.49
CA ASP A 129 -5.07 -18.50 -3.11
C ASP A 129 -5.70 -19.89 -3.04
N LYS A 130 -5.52 -20.68 -4.10
CA LYS A 130 -6.08 -22.04 -4.24
C LYS A 130 -5.57 -23.03 -3.19
N ARG A 131 -4.47 -22.70 -2.49
CA ARG A 131 -3.89 -23.56 -1.45
C ARG A 131 -4.75 -23.64 -0.19
N ILE A 132 -5.64 -22.66 0.00
CA ILE A 132 -6.62 -22.68 1.06
C ILE A 132 -7.91 -23.22 0.47
N GLN A 133 -8.56 -24.13 1.17
CA GLN A 133 -9.84 -24.71 0.76
C GLN A 133 -10.99 -23.88 1.34
N GLU A 134 -10.99 -23.67 2.66
CA GLU A 134 -12.02 -22.94 3.39
C GLU A 134 -11.65 -21.48 3.64
N ILE A 135 -12.57 -20.57 3.33
CA ILE A 135 -12.39 -19.13 3.56
C ILE A 135 -13.40 -18.70 4.63
N PRO A 136 -12.96 -17.99 5.68
CA PRO A 136 -13.89 -17.46 6.68
C PRO A 136 -14.77 -16.36 6.08
N ALA A 137 -16.00 -16.23 6.60
CA ALA A 137 -16.89 -15.13 6.25
C ALA A 137 -16.29 -13.81 6.75
N MET A 138 -15.92 -12.92 5.83
CA MET A 138 -15.21 -11.70 6.16
C MET A 138 -15.63 -10.52 5.28
N LYS A 139 -15.64 -9.31 5.85
CA LYS A 139 -15.92 -8.06 5.12
C LYS A 139 -14.62 -7.43 4.65
N VAL A 140 -14.42 -7.35 3.34
CA VAL A 140 -13.18 -6.87 2.74
C VAL A 140 -13.45 -5.68 1.84
N THR A 141 -12.76 -4.57 2.07
CA THR A 141 -12.70 -3.42 1.16
C THR A 141 -11.39 -3.43 0.40
N ALA A 142 -11.45 -3.36 -0.94
CA ALA A 142 -10.25 -3.23 -1.76
C ALA A 142 -10.47 -2.35 -2.99
N LEU A 143 -9.37 -1.97 -3.65
CA LEU A 143 -9.46 -1.22 -4.92
C LEU A 143 -9.93 -2.13 -6.05
N ARG A 144 -9.44 -3.38 -6.06
CA ARG A 144 -9.79 -4.36 -7.07
C ARG A 144 -9.80 -5.76 -6.44
N PHE A 145 -10.78 -6.55 -6.83
CA PHE A 145 -10.83 -7.97 -6.53
C PHE A 145 -10.58 -8.75 -7.81
N THR A 146 -9.82 -9.84 -7.72
CA THR A 146 -9.84 -10.85 -8.78
C THR A 146 -11.20 -11.54 -8.77
N GLU A 147 -11.71 -11.93 -9.95
CA GLU A 147 -13.03 -12.55 -10.09
C GLU A 147 -13.15 -13.83 -9.26
N THR A 148 -12.10 -14.65 -9.27
CA THR A 148 -12.02 -15.87 -8.46
C THR A 148 -12.05 -15.57 -6.97
N ALA A 149 -11.34 -14.54 -6.50
CA ALA A 149 -11.39 -14.15 -5.09
C ALA A 149 -12.77 -13.62 -4.70
N ARG A 150 -13.42 -12.84 -5.57
CA ARG A 150 -14.77 -12.31 -5.32
C ARG A 150 -15.80 -13.43 -5.24
N ALA A 151 -15.74 -14.42 -6.13
CA ALA A 151 -16.66 -15.56 -6.10
C ALA A 151 -16.51 -16.38 -4.81
N ARG A 152 -15.28 -16.60 -4.35
CA ARG A 152 -15.01 -17.35 -3.11
C ARG A 152 -15.41 -16.60 -1.84
N ILE A 153 -14.97 -15.33 -1.75
CA ILE A 153 -15.72 -14.20 -1.21
C ILE A 153 -17.17 -14.45 -0.77
N LEU A 154 -18.02 -14.27 -1.77
CA LEU A 154 -19.46 -14.31 -1.69
C LEU A 154 -19.98 -15.72 -1.37
N LYS A 155 -19.32 -16.76 -1.89
CA LYS A 155 -19.68 -18.16 -1.58
C LYS A 155 -19.51 -18.50 -0.10
N ALA A 156 -18.51 -17.92 0.56
CA ALA A 156 -18.29 -18.06 1.99
C ALA A 156 -19.24 -17.18 2.84
N GLY A 157 -20.16 -16.43 2.23
CA GLY A 157 -21.04 -15.49 2.93
C GLY A 157 -20.36 -14.18 3.36
N GLY A 158 -19.19 -13.86 2.79
CA GLY A 158 -18.50 -12.60 3.04
C GLY A 158 -18.95 -11.47 2.12
N GLU A 159 -18.57 -10.23 2.45
CA GLU A 159 -18.90 -9.04 1.66
C GLU A 159 -17.65 -8.44 1.00
N CYS A 160 -17.73 -8.18 -0.30
CA CYS A 160 -16.71 -7.41 -1.04
C CYS A 160 -17.17 -5.96 -1.20
N LEU A 161 -16.47 -5.02 -0.57
CA LEU A 161 -16.81 -3.61 -0.54
C LEU A 161 -15.87 -2.77 -1.43
N THR A 162 -16.43 -1.69 -1.98
CA THR A 162 -15.64 -0.62 -2.60
C THR A 162 -15.27 0.46 -1.58
N PHE A 163 -14.31 1.33 -1.93
CA PHE A 163 -13.89 2.42 -1.06
C PHE A 163 -14.98 3.48 -0.86
N ASP A 164 -15.85 3.65 -1.85
CA ASP A 164 -17.03 4.53 -1.81
C ASP A 164 -18.04 4.01 -0.79
N GLN A 165 -18.34 2.70 -0.82
CA GLN A 165 -19.21 2.06 0.17
C GLN A 165 -18.62 2.10 1.58
N LEU A 166 -17.30 1.95 1.72
CA LEU A 166 -16.62 2.07 3.01
C LEU A 166 -16.78 3.48 3.60
N ALA A 167 -16.66 4.53 2.77
CA ALA A 167 -16.80 5.90 3.22
C ALA A 167 -18.22 6.22 3.74
N LEU A 168 -19.24 5.58 3.16
CA LEU A 168 -20.63 5.71 3.62
C LEU A 168 -20.86 4.98 4.95
N ARG A 169 -20.30 3.78 5.13
CA ARG A 169 -20.46 2.99 6.35
C ARG A 169 -19.63 3.50 7.52
N ALA A 170 -18.37 3.86 7.27
CA ALA A 170 -17.41 4.22 8.29
C ALA A 170 -16.59 5.46 7.86
N PRO A 171 -17.20 6.67 7.89
CA PRO A 171 -16.51 7.90 7.49
C PRO A 171 -15.33 8.27 8.40
N LEU A 172 -15.33 7.79 9.65
CA LEU A 172 -14.23 7.96 10.62
C LEU A 172 -13.19 6.82 10.56
N GLY A 173 -13.55 5.67 9.98
CA GLY A 173 -12.71 4.46 9.95
C GLY A 173 -12.79 3.60 11.21
N GLU A 174 -13.84 3.73 12.01
CA GLU A 174 -14.08 2.89 13.19
C GLU A 174 -14.29 1.42 12.79
N ASN A 175 -13.79 0.50 13.62
CA ASN A 175 -13.86 -0.95 13.37
C ASN A 175 -13.28 -1.38 12.01
N THR A 176 -12.18 -0.73 11.59
CA THR A 176 -11.47 -1.11 10.36
C THR A 176 -10.03 -1.52 10.65
N ILE A 177 -9.56 -2.52 9.91
CA ILE A 177 -8.18 -2.98 9.96
C ILE A 177 -7.51 -2.65 8.64
N LEU A 178 -6.58 -1.70 8.66
CA LEU A 178 -5.86 -1.28 7.47
C LEU A 178 -4.68 -2.21 7.17
N LEU A 179 -4.86 -3.14 6.22
CA LEU A 179 -3.83 -4.11 5.85
C LEU A 179 -2.97 -3.62 4.69
N ARG A 180 -1.78 -4.23 4.55
CA ARG A 180 -0.88 -4.02 3.42
C ARG A 180 -0.25 -5.35 3.01
N GLY A 181 -0.17 -5.62 1.71
CA GLY A 181 0.56 -6.76 1.19
C GLY A 181 2.09 -6.63 1.40
N PRO A 182 2.86 -7.71 1.23
CA PRO A 182 4.30 -7.67 1.38
C PRO A 182 4.95 -6.85 0.25
N LYS A 183 5.54 -5.70 0.60
CA LYS A 183 6.20 -4.83 -0.38
C LYS A 183 7.56 -5.37 -0.84
N ASN A 184 8.34 -5.93 0.09
CA ASN A 184 9.75 -6.27 -0.13
C ASN A 184 9.96 -7.70 -0.66
N ALA A 185 8.89 -8.48 -0.83
CA ALA A 185 8.98 -9.88 -1.30
C ALA A 185 9.18 -10.03 -2.82
N ARG A 186 9.36 -8.92 -3.54
CA ARG A 186 9.54 -8.91 -5.00
C ARG A 186 10.97 -9.31 -5.39
N GLU A 187 11.11 -9.94 -6.55
CA GLU A 187 12.43 -10.36 -7.05
C GLU A 187 13.42 -9.21 -7.20
N ALA A 188 12.99 -8.07 -7.75
CA ALA A 188 13.85 -6.89 -7.87
C ALA A 188 14.47 -6.45 -6.53
N VAL A 189 13.76 -6.61 -5.41
CA VAL A 189 14.26 -6.22 -4.09
C VAL A 189 15.34 -7.17 -3.58
N LYS A 190 15.39 -8.42 -4.08
CA LYS A 190 16.44 -9.38 -3.72
C LYS A 190 17.82 -8.98 -4.26
N HIS A 191 17.85 -8.13 -5.29
CA HIS A 191 19.08 -7.63 -5.89
C HIS A 191 19.55 -6.30 -5.27
N PHE A 192 18.77 -5.73 -4.35
CA PHE A 192 19.12 -4.49 -3.66
C PHE A 192 19.78 -4.79 -2.31
N GLY A 193 20.57 -3.84 -1.81
CA GLY A 193 21.28 -3.94 -0.54
C GLY A 193 22.78 -3.90 -0.73
N LYS A 194 23.53 -4.54 0.18
CA LYS A 194 24.98 -4.70 0.05
C LYS A 194 25.30 -5.43 -1.26
N ALA A 195 26.40 -5.07 -1.92
CA ALA A 195 26.81 -5.73 -3.15
C ALA A 195 26.99 -7.26 -2.91
N PRO A 196 26.66 -8.10 -3.90
CA PRO A 196 26.97 -9.52 -3.83
C PRO A 196 28.49 -9.70 -3.71
N GLY A 197 28.94 -10.59 -2.83
CA GLY A 197 30.37 -10.84 -2.54
C GLY A 197 30.88 -10.17 -1.25
N VAL A 198 30.16 -9.18 -0.70
CA VAL A 198 30.51 -8.62 0.61
C VAL A 198 30.18 -9.64 1.72
N PRO A 199 31.06 -9.86 2.72
CA PRO A 199 30.76 -10.74 3.84
C PRO A 199 29.41 -10.41 4.49
N HIS A 200 28.62 -11.43 4.82
CA HIS A 200 27.25 -11.31 5.35
C HIS A 200 26.26 -10.59 4.41
N SER A 201 26.51 -10.59 3.10
CA SER A 201 25.51 -10.21 2.10
C SER A 201 24.70 -11.44 1.64
N HIS A 202 23.39 -11.26 1.53
CA HIS A 202 22.47 -12.27 0.96
C HIS A 202 21.80 -11.75 -0.33
N THR A 203 22.44 -10.79 -0.98
CA THR A 203 21.94 -10.14 -2.19
C THR A 203 22.10 -11.08 -3.37
N LYS A 204 21.01 -11.26 -4.13
CA LYS A 204 21.03 -12.12 -5.31
C LYS A 204 21.87 -11.46 -6.42
N PRO A 205 22.86 -12.15 -7.02
CA PRO A 205 23.62 -11.61 -8.15
C PRO A 205 22.78 -11.55 -9.44
N TYR A 206 23.15 -10.65 -10.35
CA TYR A 206 22.53 -10.53 -11.67
C TYR A 206 23.21 -11.48 -12.66
N VAL A 207 22.68 -12.69 -12.77
CA VAL A 207 23.24 -13.75 -13.62
C VAL A 207 22.30 -14.03 -14.81
N ARG A 208 22.87 -14.29 -15.98
CA ARG A 208 22.12 -14.64 -17.20
C ARG A 208 21.27 -15.91 -17.02
N SER A 209 21.84 -16.95 -16.43
CA SER A 209 21.21 -18.26 -16.22
C SER A 209 21.65 -18.87 -14.91
N LYS A 210 20.83 -19.77 -14.36
CA LYS A 210 21.18 -20.54 -13.16
C LYS A 210 21.91 -21.82 -13.58
N GLY A 211 23.02 -22.15 -12.93
CA GLY A 211 23.73 -23.41 -13.13
C GLY A 211 25.10 -23.42 -12.47
N ARG A 212 25.76 -24.59 -12.43
CA ARG A 212 27.11 -24.74 -11.86
C ARG A 212 28.14 -23.82 -12.52
N LYS A 213 28.01 -23.58 -13.83
CA LYS A 213 28.96 -22.79 -14.63
C LYS A 213 28.79 -21.28 -14.49
N PHE A 214 27.76 -20.79 -13.79
CA PHE A 214 27.44 -19.36 -13.73
C PHE A 214 27.61 -18.82 -12.31
N GLU A 215 28.68 -18.04 -12.08
CA GLU A 215 28.96 -17.27 -10.85
C GLU A 215 28.82 -18.09 -9.55
N ARG A 216 29.32 -19.33 -9.57
CA ARG A 216 29.40 -20.23 -8.39
C ARG A 216 30.82 -20.66 -8.03
N LEU A 217 31.75 -20.55 -8.98
CA LEU A 217 33.15 -20.91 -8.77
C LEU A 217 33.92 -19.67 -8.30
N GLY A 218 34.51 -19.70 -7.11
CA GLY A 218 35.47 -18.68 -6.67
C GLY A 218 35.32 -18.17 -5.23
N GLU A 219 34.11 -17.94 -4.71
CA GLU A 219 33.95 -17.15 -3.47
C GLU A 219 33.06 -17.77 -2.38
N GLY A 220 32.25 -18.80 -2.69
CA GLY A 220 31.30 -19.39 -1.74
C GLY A 220 31.62 -20.81 -1.28
N GLU A 221 32.53 -21.49 -1.96
CA GLU A 221 33.05 -22.80 -1.57
C GLU A 221 34.54 -22.60 -1.33
N THR A 222 34.95 -22.47 -0.06
CA THR A 222 36.32 -22.83 0.27
C THR A 222 36.46 -24.29 -0.15
N ALA A 223 37.27 -24.56 -1.16
CA ALA A 223 37.73 -25.91 -1.42
C ALA A 223 38.49 -26.32 -0.15
N VAL A 224 37.82 -27.03 0.77
CA VAL A 224 38.50 -27.69 1.87
C VAL A 224 39.32 -28.78 1.21
N ASP A 225 40.55 -28.41 0.86
CA ASP A 225 41.49 -29.26 0.15
C ASP A 225 41.67 -30.54 0.96
N SER A 226 41.10 -31.63 0.47
CA SER A 226 41.14 -32.94 1.10
C SER A 226 42.58 -33.47 1.20
N ARG A 227 43.54 -32.85 0.51
CA ARG A 227 44.98 -33.13 0.64
C ARG A 227 45.55 -32.60 1.96
N SER A 228 45.05 -31.50 2.50
CA SER A 228 45.55 -30.93 3.76
C SER A 228 45.16 -31.72 5.01
N LYS A 229 43.99 -32.38 5.00
CA LYS A 229 43.57 -33.30 6.09
C LYS A 229 44.35 -34.60 6.08
N LEU A 230 44.76 -35.10 4.91
CA LEU A 230 45.55 -36.33 4.80
C LEU A 230 46.98 -36.13 5.32
N VAL A 231 47.60 -34.98 5.02
CA VAL A 231 48.95 -34.66 5.53
C VAL A 231 48.94 -34.47 7.05
N LEU A 232 47.91 -33.86 7.63
CA LEU A 232 47.83 -33.73 9.09
C LEU A 232 47.58 -35.09 9.79
N PHE A 233 46.80 -35.98 9.19
CA PHE A 233 46.59 -37.34 9.72
C PHE A 233 47.87 -38.20 9.66
N VAL A 234 48.64 -38.08 8.58
CA VAL A 234 49.92 -38.82 8.43
C VAL A 234 51.00 -38.28 9.36
N VAL A 235 51.12 -36.95 9.52
CA VAL A 235 52.13 -36.35 10.43
C VAL A 235 51.82 -36.64 11.90
N VAL A 236 50.54 -36.66 12.31
CA VAL A 236 50.16 -37.03 13.68
C VAL A 236 50.36 -38.53 13.92
N ALA A 237 50.09 -39.40 12.94
CA ALA A 237 50.33 -40.84 13.07
C ALA A 237 51.83 -41.20 13.18
N ILE A 238 52.71 -40.50 12.46
CA ILE A 238 54.16 -40.74 12.53
C ILE A 238 54.74 -40.29 13.88
N LYS A 239 54.17 -39.26 14.52
CA LYS A 239 54.65 -38.74 15.81
C LYS A 239 54.15 -39.51 17.03
N VAL A 240 53.20 -40.42 16.87
CA VAL A 240 52.70 -41.33 17.93
C VAL A 240 53.44 -42.68 17.89
N VAL A 241 54.22 -42.95 16.84
CA VAL A 241 54.95 -44.22 16.62
C VAL A 241 56.47 -44.07 16.86
N GLN A 242 56.96 -42.90 17.27
CA GLN A 242 58.31 -42.68 17.81
C GLN A 242 58.24 -42.31 19.29
#